data_AF-A0A0R1QDZ3-F1
#
_entry.id   AF-A0A0R1QDZ3-F1
#
_cell.length_a   1.000
_cell.length_b   1.000
_cell.length_c   1.000
_cell.angle_alpha   90.00
_cell.angle_beta   90.00
_cell.angle_gamma   90.00
#
_symmetry.space_group_name_H-M   'P 1'
#
loop_
_entity.id
_entity.type
_entity.pdbx_description
1 polymer ?
#
loop_
_entity_poly.entity_id
_entity_poly.type
_entity_poly.pdbx_seq_one_letter_code
_entity_poly.pdbx_strand_id
1 'polypeptide(L)'
;MSWLFAFALLITGMISSITSTLSGQIVMEGYLNIRLPLWQRRLLTRFVTLIPILIIGFLVGFNESDFEDMILYAQIVLSIALPFTLFPMILLTANKKLMGAHVNNKLTTTVGIILASVITLLNLQLLISTI
;
A
#
# COMPACT_ATOMS: atom_id res chain seq x y z
N MET A 1 12.21 23.74 16.03
CA MET A 1 11.43 23.08 14.96
C MET A 1 11.79 21.61 14.77
N SER A 2 13.05 21.19 14.97
CA SER A 2 13.48 19.79 14.77
C SER A 2 12.82 18.76 15.69
N TRP A 3 12.49 19.13 16.94
CA TRP A 3 11.82 18.22 17.88
C TRP A 3 10.36 17.93 17.50
N LEU A 4 9.63 18.93 16.98
CA LEU A 4 8.29 18.78 16.43
C LEU A 4 8.30 17.87 15.20
N PHE A 5 9.31 18.03 14.33
CA PHE A 5 9.49 17.17 13.16
C PHE A 5 9.81 15.72 13.56
N ALA A 6 10.73 15.51 14.51
CA ALA A 6 11.04 14.18 15.02
C ALA A 6 9.83 13.51 15.68
N PHE A 7 9.04 14.28 16.43
CA PHE A 7 7.80 13.82 17.06
C PHE A 7 6.75 13.44 16.00
N ALA A 8 6.59 14.25 14.96
CA ALA A 8 5.70 13.95 13.83
C ALA A 8 6.14 12.67 13.10
N LEU A 9 7.43 12.49 12.81
CA LEU A 9 7.98 11.27 12.20
C LEU A 9 7.74 10.01 13.05
N LEU A 10 7.86 10.14 14.38
CA LEU A 10 7.57 9.04 15.29
C LEU A 10 6.09 8.66 15.26
N ILE A 11 5.19 9.65 15.29
CA ILE A 11 3.74 9.43 15.21
C ILE A 11 3.34 8.80 13.87
N THR A 12 3.86 9.29 12.75
CA THR A 12 3.54 8.72 11.42
C THR A 12 4.00 7.27 11.30
N GLY A 13 5.17 6.95 11.87
CA GLY A 13 5.66 5.57 11.96
C GLY A 13 4.75 4.66 12.79
N MET A 14 4.20 5.15 13.90
CA MET A 14 3.25 4.40 14.73
C MET A 14 1.93 4.14 13.98
N ILE A 15 1.37 5.16 13.33
CA ILE A 15 0.12 5.05 12.56
C ILE A 15 0.27 4.02 11.42
N SER A 16 1.37 4.11 10.66
CA SER A 16 1.65 3.17 9.56
C SER A 16 1.72 1.71 10.04
N SER A 17 2.37 1.45 11.18
CA SER A 17 2.46 0.10 11.75
C SER A 17 1.09 -0.48 12.11
N ILE A 18 0.18 0.32 12.67
CA ILE A 18 -1.16 -0.14 13.07
C ILE A 18 -1.97 -0.47 11.82
N THR A 19 -2.05 0.46 10.87
CA THR A 19 -2.83 0.29 9.63
C THR A 19 -2.31 -0.89 8.81
N SER A 20 -1.00 -1.09 8.72
CA SER A 20 -0.40 -2.26 8.05
C SER A 20 -0.82 -3.58 8.69
N THR A 21 -0.81 -3.66 10.03
CA THR A 21 -1.26 -4.88 10.73
C THR A 21 -2.76 -5.13 10.57
N LEU A 22 -3.62 -4.11 10.56
CA LEU A 22 -5.05 -4.32 10.34
C LEU A 22 -5.36 -4.69 8.88
N SER A 23 -4.78 -3.96 7.93
CA SER A 23 -4.98 -4.18 6.49
C SER A 23 -4.60 -5.60 6.09
N GLY A 24 -3.41 -6.07 6.48
CA GLY A 24 -3.05 -7.44 6.15
C GLY A 24 -3.89 -8.50 6.89
N GLN A 25 -4.66 -8.13 7.94
CA GLN A 25 -5.52 -9.11 8.66
C GLN A 25 -6.68 -9.42 7.76
N ILE A 26 -7.30 -8.35 7.28
CA ILE A 26 -8.41 -8.38 6.34
C ILE A 26 -7.99 -9.15 5.08
N VAL A 27 -6.77 -8.91 4.57
CA VAL A 27 -6.26 -9.64 3.40
C VAL A 27 -5.96 -11.11 3.71
N MET A 28 -5.25 -11.43 4.80
CA MET A 28 -4.89 -12.81 5.13
C MET A 28 -6.10 -13.66 5.51
N GLU A 29 -7.06 -13.12 6.27
CA GLU A 29 -8.29 -13.82 6.62
C GLU A 29 -9.22 -13.92 5.42
N GLY A 30 -9.34 -12.87 4.60
CA GLY A 30 -10.23 -12.83 3.44
C GLY A 30 -9.75 -13.66 2.26
N TYR A 31 -8.47 -13.58 1.90
CA TYR A 31 -7.91 -14.26 0.72
C TYR A 31 -7.20 -15.58 1.03
N LEU A 32 -6.55 -15.71 2.20
CA LEU A 32 -5.75 -16.89 2.55
C LEU A 32 -6.38 -17.75 3.65
N ASN A 33 -7.47 -17.31 4.29
CA ASN A 33 -8.09 -17.93 5.47
C ASN A 33 -7.10 -18.23 6.62
N ILE A 34 -6.01 -17.46 6.72
CA ILE A 34 -4.99 -17.63 7.76
C ILE A 34 -5.32 -16.70 8.94
N ARG A 35 -5.54 -17.28 10.13
CA ARG A 35 -5.76 -16.54 11.38
C ARG A 35 -4.52 -16.61 12.25
N LEU A 36 -3.76 -15.51 12.29
CA LEU A 36 -2.57 -15.37 13.12
C LEU A 36 -2.81 -14.31 14.21
N PRO A 37 -2.27 -14.50 15.43
CA PRO A 37 -2.30 -13.48 16.45
C PRO A 37 -1.47 -12.24 16.04
N LEU A 38 -1.92 -11.05 16.47
CA LEU A 38 -1.36 -9.75 16.06
C LEU A 38 0.17 -9.64 16.25
N TRP A 39 0.71 -10.24 17.31
CA TRP A 39 2.14 -10.16 17.61
C TRP A 39 3.00 -10.93 16.58
N GLN A 40 2.60 -12.16 16.22
CA GLN A 40 3.30 -12.98 15.23
C GLN A 40 3.26 -12.30 13.86
N ARG A 41 2.11 -11.71 13.54
CA ARG A 41 1.90 -11.06 12.26
C ARG A 41 2.69 -9.75 12.13
N ARG A 42 2.79 -8.96 13.20
CA ARG A 42 3.64 -7.77 13.25
C ARG A 42 5.12 -8.12 13.14
N LEU A 43 5.57 -9.21 13.75
CA LEU A 43 6.94 -9.69 13.59
C LEU A 43 7.19 -10.15 12.16
N LEU A 44 6.32 -10.98 11.59
CA LEU A 44 6.46 -11.49 10.24
C LEU A 44 6.55 -10.36 9.21
N THR A 45 5.63 -9.38 9.26
CA THR A 45 5.69 -8.24 8.32
C THR A 45 6.95 -7.41 8.51
N ARG A 46 7.39 -7.18 9.76
CA ARG A 46 8.68 -6.50 10.01
C ARG A 46 9.88 -7.29 9.50
N PHE A 47 9.91 -8.61 9.67
CA PHE A 47 11.00 -9.43 9.14
C PHE A 47 11.03 -9.35 7.62
N VAL A 48 9.88 -9.49 6.96
CA VAL A 48 9.79 -9.41 5.49
C VAL A 48 10.23 -8.04 4.96
N THR A 49 9.96 -6.95 5.69
CA THR A 49 10.42 -5.61 5.29
C THR A 49 11.89 -5.35 5.65
N LEU A 50 12.34 -5.74 6.85
CA LEU A 50 13.69 -5.41 7.34
C LEU A 50 14.78 -6.28 6.73
N ILE A 51 14.51 -7.55 6.43
CA ILE A 51 15.51 -8.46 5.84
C ILE A 51 16.09 -7.89 4.53
N PRO A 52 15.30 -7.53 3.51
CA PRO A 52 15.84 -6.98 2.26
C PRO A 52 16.54 -5.62 2.47
N ILE A 53 16.02 -4.78 3.37
CA ILE A 53 16.66 -3.50 3.74
C ILE A 53 18.04 -3.72 4.34
N LEU A 54 18.16 -4.65 5.28
CA LEU A 54 19.44 -4.95 5.93
C LEU A 54 20.43 -5.58 4.94
N ILE A 55 19.99 -6.54 4.12
CA ILE A 55 20.87 -7.20 3.13
C ILE A 55 21.44 -6.17 2.15
N ILE A 56 20.61 -5.31 1.58
CA ILE A 56 21.07 -4.29 0.62
C ILE A 56 21.94 -3.26 1.34
N GLY A 57 21.56 -2.82 2.55
CA GLY A 57 22.37 -1.91 3.36
C GLY A 57 23.77 -2.45 3.67
N PHE A 58 23.89 -3.75 3.98
CA PHE A 58 25.18 -4.41 4.22
C PHE A 58 26.00 -4.60 2.93
N LEU A 59 25.35 -4.90 1.81
CA LEU A 59 26.04 -5.10 0.52
C LEU A 59 26.61 -3.79 -0.04
N VAL A 60 25.91 -2.67 0.18
CA VAL A 60 26.27 -1.38 -0.43
C VAL A 60 26.88 -0.39 0.58
N GLY A 61 27.10 -0.81 1.83
CA GLY A 61 27.82 -0.01 2.83
C GLY A 61 27.09 1.26 3.29
N PHE A 62 25.75 1.25 3.25
CA PHE A 62 24.89 2.39 3.60
C PHE A 62 25.12 3.66 2.77
N ASN A 63 25.38 3.52 1.47
CA ASN A 63 25.36 4.66 0.56
C ASN A 63 23.94 5.24 0.43
N GLU A 64 23.83 6.57 0.42
CA GLU A 64 22.54 7.28 0.37
C GLU A 64 21.78 7.01 -0.93
N SER A 65 22.49 6.90 -2.07
CA SER A 65 21.92 6.64 -3.39
C SER A 65 21.12 5.35 -3.46
N ASP A 66 21.64 4.27 -2.88
CA ASP A 66 20.99 2.96 -2.95
C ASP A 66 19.76 2.90 -2.04
N PHE A 67 19.74 3.69 -0.96
CA PHE A 67 18.55 3.86 -0.13
C PHE A 67 17.43 4.59 -0.86
N GLU A 68 17.76 5.60 -1.67
CA GLU A 68 16.79 6.28 -2.53
C GLU A 68 16.20 5.31 -3.55
N ASP A 69 17.03 4.48 -4.19
CA ASP A 69 16.58 3.45 -5.13
C ASP A 69 15.63 2.45 -4.46
N MET A 70 15.92 2.00 -3.25
CA MET A 70 15.02 1.12 -2.49
C MET A 70 13.65 1.76 -2.23
N ILE A 71 13.61 3.06 -1.93
CA ILE A 71 12.36 3.80 -1.77
C ILE A 71 11.62 3.89 -3.11
N LEU A 72 12.32 4.14 -4.21
CA LEU A 72 11.72 4.15 -5.56
C LEU A 72 11.12 2.78 -5.91
N TYR A 73 11.81 1.68 -5.64
CA TYR A 73 11.28 0.34 -5.86
C TYR A 73 10.01 0.06 -5.03
N ALA A 74 9.99 0.51 -3.77
CA ALA A 74 8.79 0.38 -2.93
C ALA A 74 7.59 1.14 -3.52
N GLN A 75 7.83 2.31 -4.10
CA GLN A 75 6.79 3.08 -4.80
C GLN A 75 6.32 2.38 -6.07
N ILE A 76 7.22 1.78 -6.85
CA ILE A 76 6.88 1.01 -8.04
C ILE A 76 5.95 -0.16 -7.69
N VAL A 77 6.26 -0.92 -6.65
CA VAL A 77 5.43 -2.05 -6.20
C VAL A 77 4.04 -1.56 -5.78
N LEU A 78 3.94 -0.42 -5.09
CA LEU A 78 2.66 0.17 -4.69
C LEU A 78 1.83 0.63 -5.91
N SER A 79 2.47 1.28 -6.88
CA SER A 79 1.86 1.71 -8.13
C SER A 79 1.26 0.57 -8.93
N ILE A 80 1.94 -0.59 -8.96
CA ILE A 80 1.43 -1.80 -9.60
C ILE A 80 0.22 -2.34 -8.84
N ALA A 81 0.23 -2.33 -7.51
CA ALA A 81 -0.87 -2.88 -6.68
C ALA A 81 -2.16 -2.04 -6.67
N LEU A 82 -2.04 -0.71 -6.85
CA LEU A 82 -3.18 0.24 -6.84
C LEU A 82 -4.31 -0.12 -7.82
N PRO A 83 -4.08 -0.29 -9.14
CA PRO A 83 -5.16 -0.60 -10.09
C PRO A 83 -5.87 -1.91 -9.75
N PHE A 84 -5.12 -2.94 -9.33
CA PHE A 84 -5.70 -4.22 -8.91
C PHE A 84 -6.60 -4.09 -7.68
N THR A 85 -6.44 -3.04 -6.88
CA THR A 85 -7.30 -2.78 -5.72
C THR A 85 -8.49 -1.89 -6.09
N LEU A 86 -8.24 -0.80 -6.84
CA LEU A 86 -9.24 0.23 -7.16
C LEU A 86 -10.33 -0.28 -8.11
N PHE A 87 -9.96 -0.95 -9.20
CA PHE A 87 -10.94 -1.39 -10.20
C PHE A 87 -11.93 -2.42 -9.63
N PRO A 88 -11.49 -3.49 -8.93
CA PRO A 88 -12.41 -4.41 -8.28
C PRO A 88 -13.26 -3.72 -7.22
N MET A 89 -12.72 -2.80 -6.42
CA MET A 89 -13.52 -2.05 -5.45
C MET A 89 -14.68 -1.29 -6.13
N ILE A 90 -14.43 -0.62 -7.25
CA ILE A 90 -15.47 0.10 -7.99
C ILE A 90 -16.50 -0.87 -8.59
N LEU A 91 -16.06 -2.00 -9.16
CA LEU A 91 -16.95 -3.01 -9.71
C LEU A 91 -17.83 -3.67 -8.63
N LEU A 92 -17.26 -3.97 -7.47
CA LEU A 92 -17.97 -4.54 -6.32
C LEU A 92 -19.00 -3.55 -5.76
N THR A 93 -18.62 -2.27 -5.62
CA THR A 93 -19.52 -1.21 -5.12
C THR A 93 -20.62 -0.82 -6.12
N ALA A 94 -20.41 -1.02 -7.41
CA ALA A 94 -21.42 -0.83 -8.46
C ALA A 94 -22.38 -2.03 -8.62
N ASN A 95 -22.07 -3.18 -8.03
CA ASN A 95 -22.85 -4.39 -8.20
C ASN A 95 -24.12 -4.40 -7.33
N LYS A 96 -25.29 -4.35 -7.99
CA LYS A 96 -26.60 -4.42 -7.32
C LYS A 96 -26.82 -5.68 -6.49
N LYS A 97 -26.24 -6.81 -6.88
CA LYS A 97 -26.36 -8.07 -6.14
C LYS A 97 -25.58 -8.06 -4.82
N LEU A 98 -24.48 -7.29 -4.74
CA LEU A 98 -23.61 -7.23 -3.57
C LEU A 98 -23.99 -6.10 -2.61
N MET A 99 -24.33 -4.92 -3.12
CA MET A 99 -24.61 -3.72 -2.31
C MET A 99 -26.09 -3.48 -1.99
N GLY A 100 -27.01 -4.18 -2.66
CA GLY A 100 -28.45 -4.08 -2.42
C GLY A 100 -28.98 -2.64 -2.62
N ALA A 101 -29.49 -2.04 -1.55
CA ALA A 101 -30.03 -0.67 -1.56
C ALA A 101 -28.93 0.42 -1.55
N HIS A 102 -27.70 0.09 -1.15
CA HIS A 102 -26.58 1.03 -1.02
C HIS A 102 -25.66 1.02 -2.25
N VAL A 103 -26.22 0.67 -3.41
CA VAL A 103 -25.47 0.63 -4.68
C VAL A 103 -25.04 2.03 -5.07
N ASN A 104 -23.81 2.10 -5.56
CA ASN A 104 -23.26 3.35 -6.03
C ASN A 104 -24.09 3.90 -7.21
N ASN A 105 -24.42 5.19 -7.18
CA ASN A 105 -25.10 5.84 -8.30
C ASN A 105 -24.23 5.78 -9.57
N LYS A 106 -24.86 5.88 -10.74
CA LYS A 106 -24.13 5.88 -12.02
C LYS A 106 -23.08 6.99 -12.06
N LEU A 107 -23.40 8.17 -11.50
CA LEU A 107 -22.46 9.30 -11.43
C LEU A 107 -21.22 8.99 -10.58
N THR A 108 -21.40 8.48 -9.37
CA THR A 108 -20.28 8.15 -8.47
C THR A 108 -19.44 7.00 -9.00
N THR A 109 -20.06 6.04 -9.69
CA THR A 109 -19.34 4.96 -10.39
C THR A 109 -18.52 5.50 -11.55
N THR A 110 -19.10 6.36 -12.40
CA THR A 110 -18.36 6.97 -13.53
C THR A 110 -17.21 7.85 -13.04
N VAL A 111 -17.43 8.68 -12.01
CA VAL A 111 -16.36 9.48 -11.38
C VAL A 111 -15.27 8.58 -10.80
N GLY A 112 -15.65 7.49 -10.12
CA GLY A 112 -14.71 6.50 -9.59
C GLY A 112 -13.85 5.85 -10.68
N ILE A 113 -14.46 5.45 -11.80
CA ILE A 113 -13.73 4.86 -12.95
C ILE A 113 -12.80 5.89 -13.59
N ILE A 114 -13.25 7.14 -13.76
CA ILE A 114 -12.41 8.21 -14.30
C ILE A 114 -11.20 8.45 -13.39
N LEU A 115 -11.42 8.62 -12.08
CA LEU A 115 -10.35 8.86 -11.12
C LEU A 115 -9.38 7.68 -11.04
N ALA A 116 -9.89 6.44 -10.97
CA ALA A 116 -9.05 5.25 -10.97
C ALA A 116 -8.22 5.14 -12.26
N SER A 117 -8.80 5.49 -13.41
CA SER A 117 -8.10 5.51 -14.69
C SER A 117 -7.00 6.58 -14.71
N VAL A 118 -7.29 7.79 -14.25
CA VAL A 118 -6.30 8.89 -14.15
C VAL A 118 -5.17 8.51 -13.20
N ILE A 119 -5.48 8.01 -12.01
CA ILE A 119 -4.47 7.58 -11.03
C ILE A 119 -3.59 6.46 -11.60
N THR A 120 -4.20 5.47 -12.26
CA THR A 120 -3.45 4.37 -12.86
C THR A 120 -2.53 4.88 -13.98
N LEU A 121 -3.02 5.78 -14.83
CA LEU A 121 -2.25 6.34 -15.94
C LEU A 121 -1.08 7.20 -15.45
N LEU A 122 -1.30 8.01 -14.41
CA LEU A 122 -0.23 8.80 -13.77
C LEU A 122 0.81 7.90 -13.10
N ASN A 123 0.40 6.86 -12.38
CA ASN A 123 1.33 5.93 -11.75
C ASN A 123 2.15 5.15 -12.80
N LEU A 124 1.53 4.76 -13.92
CA LEU A 124 2.24 4.13 -15.04
C LEU A 124 3.21 5.08 -15.73
N GLN A 125 2.81 6.34 -15.94
CA GLN A 125 3.70 7.35 -16.51
C GLN A 125 4.91 7.60 -15.61
N LEU A 126 4.69 7.71 -14.30
CA LEU A 126 5.77 7.85 -13.32
C LEU A 126 6.70 6.64 -13.39
N LEU A 127 6.16 5.43 -13.41
CA LEU A 127 6.91 4.19 -13.53
C LEU A 127 7.77 4.14 -14.80
N ILE A 128 7.21 4.53 -15.97
CA ILE A 128 7.96 4.59 -17.24
C ILE A 128 9.03 5.68 -17.22
N SER A 129 8.82 6.78 -16.48
CA SER A 129 9.82 7.85 -16.36
C SER A 129 10.93 7.55 -15.36
N THR A 130 10.67 6.67 -14.39
CA THR A 130 11.63 6.27 -13.35
C THR A 130 12.47 5.05 -13.75
N ILE A 131 11.96 4.21 -14.65
CA ILE A 131 12.73 3.16 -15.35
C ILE A 131 13.52 3.79 -16.49
#